data_AF-A0AAE0XRS5-F1
#
_entry.id   AF-A0AAE0XRS5-F1
#
_cell.length_a   1.000
_cell.length_b   1.000
_cell.length_c   1.000
_cell.angle_alpha   90.00
_cell.angle_beta   90.00
_cell.angle_gamma   90.00
#
_symmetry.space_group_name_H-M   'P 1'
#
loop_
_entity.id
_entity.type
_entity.pdbx_description
1 polymer ?
#
loop_
_entity_poly.entity_id
_entity_poly.type
_entity_poly.pdbx_seq_one_letter_code
_entity_poly.pdbx_strand_id
1 'polypeptide(L)'
;MVELVQLYNSTTLQLYNSTTQQLYNCTTVQLYNCTTQQLYNSTPLHLYNSTTLQLYNSTTLQLYTSTTLQLYNSTTLHLYNSTTLQLYNSTTLQLYNSTTLQLYNSTTLQLYNSTTLQLYNSTTLQLYPS
;
A
#
# COMPACT_ATOMS: atom_id res chain seq x y z
N MET A 1 17.89 20.11 3.83
CA MET A 1 16.57 20.70 3.52
C MET A 1 15.77 19.61 2.81
N VAL A 2 14.71 19.09 3.43
CA VAL A 2 13.83 18.11 2.77
C VAL A 2 12.76 18.90 2.05
N GLU A 3 12.78 18.88 0.73
CA GLU A 3 11.83 19.60 -0.11
C GLU A 3 10.53 18.78 -0.17
N LEU A 4 9.43 19.35 0.32
CA LEU A 4 8.10 18.77 0.17
C LEU A 4 7.60 19.08 -1.23
N VAL A 5 7.35 18.04 -2.03
CA VAL A 5 6.76 18.20 -3.36
C VAL A 5 5.27 17.88 -3.30
N GLN A 6 4.45 18.81 -3.78
CA GLN A 6 3.01 18.61 -3.96
C GLN A 6 2.67 18.56 -5.44
N LEU A 7 1.99 17.51 -5.88
CA LEU A 7 1.45 17.42 -7.25
C LEU A 7 -0.04 17.19 -7.23
N TYR A 8 -0.72 17.85 -8.17
CA TYR A 8 -2.16 17.77 -8.36
C TYR A 8 -2.46 17.36 -9.80
N ASN A 9 -3.43 16.47 -9.97
CA ASN A 9 -4.04 16.14 -11.26
C ASN A 9 -3.02 15.72 -12.32
N SER A 10 -2.18 14.73 -12.00
CA SER A 10 -1.22 14.16 -12.94
C SER A 10 -1.78 12.90 -13.60
N THR A 11 -1.71 12.81 -14.93
CA THR A 11 -2.08 11.60 -15.66
C THR A 11 -1.04 10.50 -15.50
N THR A 12 0.24 10.82 -15.60
CA THR A 12 1.35 9.88 -15.46
C THR A 12 2.49 10.51 -14.67
N LEU A 13 2.88 9.87 -13.58
CA LEU A 13 3.95 10.33 -12.71
C LEU A 13 4.98 9.22 -12.48
N GLN A 14 6.24 9.53 -12.72
CA GLN A 14 7.37 8.65 -12.41
C GLN A 14 8.38 9.43 -11.59
N LEU A 15 8.70 8.94 -10.38
CA LEU A 15 9.66 9.61 -9.50
C LEU A 15 10.62 8.62 -8.87
N TYR A 16 11.85 9.09 -8.69
CA TYR A 16 12.98 8.32 -8.20
C TYR A 16 13.61 9.05 -7.02
N ASN A 17 13.99 8.30 -5.99
CA ASN A 17 14.76 8.78 -4.85
C ASN A 17 14.14 10.04 -4.20
N SER A 18 12.81 10.04 -4.07
CA SER A 18 12.08 11.18 -3.50
C SER A 18 11.91 11.03 -2.00
N THR A 19 12.15 12.10 -1.25
CA THR A 19 11.97 12.11 0.20
C THR A 19 10.50 12.24 0.57
N THR A 20 9.94 13.45 0.53
CA THR A 20 8.56 13.71 0.99
C THR A 20 7.67 14.19 -0.13
N GLN A 21 6.58 13.47 -0.39
CA GLN A 21 5.64 13.81 -1.46
C GLN A 21 4.18 13.70 -1.05
N GLN A 22 3.38 14.64 -1.56
CA GLN A 22 1.93 14.60 -1.49
C GLN A 22 1.34 14.63 -2.90
N LEU A 23 0.62 13.58 -3.27
CA LEU A 23 0.04 13.43 -4.60
C LEU A 23 -1.48 13.38 -4.50
N TYR A 24 -2.12 14.26 -5.27
CA TYR A 24 -3.58 14.38 -5.33
C TYR A 24 -4.06 14.06 -6.73
N ASN A 25 -5.01 13.13 -6.83
CA ASN A 25 -5.67 12.75 -8.07
C ASN A 25 -4.68 12.42 -9.19
N CYS A 26 -3.85 11.40 -8.95
CA CYS A 26 -3.00 10.88 -10.01
C CYS A 26 -3.67 9.69 -10.66
N THR A 27 -3.59 9.59 -11.99
CA THR A 27 -4.05 8.38 -12.68
C THR A 27 -2.97 7.31 -12.50
N THR A 28 -1.86 7.36 -13.23
CA THR A 28 -0.79 6.37 -13.11
C THR A 28 0.40 6.91 -12.32
N VAL A 29 0.85 6.18 -11.31
CA VAL A 29 2.00 6.56 -10.49
C VAL A 29 2.99 5.40 -10.37
N GLN A 30 4.27 5.70 -10.63
CA GLN A 30 5.38 4.78 -10.40
C GLN A 30 6.44 5.47 -9.53
N LEU A 31 6.76 4.84 -8.41
CA LEU A 31 7.64 5.41 -7.40
C LEU A 31 8.75 4.42 -7.03
N TYR A 32 9.98 4.91 -7.06
CA TYR A 32 11.18 4.14 -6.76
C TYR A 32 11.95 4.79 -5.61
N ASN A 33 12.22 4.02 -4.56
CA ASN A 33 13.00 4.42 -3.39
C ASN A 33 12.51 5.72 -2.78
N CYS A 34 11.35 5.68 -2.15
CA CYS A 34 10.75 6.86 -1.56
C CYS A 34 10.72 6.77 -0.04
N THR A 35 10.81 7.90 0.66
CA THR A 35 10.80 7.89 2.13
C THR A 35 9.38 8.03 2.69
N THR A 36 8.72 9.17 2.44
CA THR A 36 7.40 9.49 3.00
C THR A 36 6.42 9.97 1.94
N GLN A 37 5.41 9.16 1.67
CA GLN A 37 4.46 9.37 0.57
C GLN A 37 3.03 9.42 1.11
N GLN A 38 2.32 10.47 0.75
CA GLN A 38 0.89 10.60 0.99
C GLN A 38 0.18 10.73 -0.34
N LEU A 39 -0.76 9.83 -0.60
CA LEU A 39 -1.54 9.81 -1.83
C LEU A 39 -3.02 9.76 -1.48
N TYR A 40 -3.82 10.63 -2.09
CA TYR A 40 -5.26 10.63 -1.87
C TYR A 40 -5.99 9.70 -2.84
N ASN A 41 -5.72 9.82 -4.14
CA ASN A 41 -6.34 8.98 -5.16
C ASN A 41 -5.27 8.58 -6.20
N SER A 42 -5.16 7.28 -6.49
CA SER A 42 -4.25 6.73 -7.50
C SER A 42 -4.82 5.51 -8.23
N THR A 43 -4.69 5.44 -9.56
CA THR A 43 -5.26 4.37 -10.39
C THR A 43 -4.49 4.16 -11.72
N PRO A 44 -3.45 3.30 -11.82
CA PRO A 44 -2.81 2.41 -10.83
C PRO A 44 -1.56 3.00 -10.13
N LEU A 45 -1.17 2.42 -8.98
CA LEU A 45 0.05 2.75 -8.24
C LEU A 45 1.01 1.54 -8.15
N HIS A 46 2.23 1.73 -8.64
CA HIS A 46 3.33 0.80 -8.48
C HIS A 46 4.45 1.44 -7.65
N LEU A 47 4.85 0.77 -6.58
CA LEU A 47 5.90 1.28 -5.72
C LEU A 47 6.89 0.19 -5.33
N TYR A 48 8.18 0.46 -5.53
CA TYR A 48 9.21 -0.55 -5.28
C TYR A 48 9.65 -0.56 -3.82
N ASN A 49 9.95 0.60 -3.25
CA ASN A 49 10.39 0.70 -1.87
C ASN A 49 9.88 1.99 -1.24
N SER A 50 9.19 1.87 -0.11
CA SER A 50 8.81 3.00 0.74
C SER A 50 9.19 2.74 2.19
N THR A 51 9.61 3.79 2.91
CA THR A 51 9.63 3.72 4.37
C THR A 51 8.22 3.90 4.92
N THR A 52 7.53 4.95 4.52
CA THR A 52 6.16 5.27 4.95
C THR A 52 5.28 5.61 3.75
N LEU A 53 4.24 4.81 3.55
CA LEU A 53 3.21 5.06 2.55
C LEU A 53 1.84 5.17 3.24
N GLN A 54 1.20 6.33 3.06
CA GLN A 54 -0.20 6.56 3.41
C GLN A 54 -0.99 6.76 2.13
N LEU A 55 -2.02 5.93 1.92
CA LEU A 55 -2.84 5.97 0.73
C LEU A 55 -4.32 5.92 1.13
N TYR A 56 -5.09 6.88 0.65
CA TYR A 56 -6.51 6.95 0.98
C TYR A 56 -7.34 6.01 0.07
N ASN A 57 -7.25 6.17 -1.25
CA ASN A 57 -7.91 5.28 -2.20
C ASN A 57 -6.97 4.79 -3.30
N SER A 58 -7.08 3.50 -3.64
CA SER A 58 -6.46 2.95 -4.83
C SER A 58 -7.28 1.82 -5.46
N THR A 59 -7.43 1.84 -6.77
CA THR A 59 -7.99 0.68 -7.48
C THR A 59 -6.99 -0.48 -7.48
N THR A 60 -5.71 -0.20 -7.75
CA THR A 60 -4.67 -1.22 -7.76
C THR A 60 -3.39 -0.66 -7.17
N LEU A 61 -2.93 -1.31 -6.09
CA LEU A 61 -1.64 -1.06 -5.48
C LEU A 61 -0.77 -2.31 -5.60
N GLN A 62 0.38 -2.17 -6.25
CA GLN A 62 1.45 -3.14 -6.20
C GLN A 62 2.64 -2.55 -5.45
N LEU A 63 3.02 -3.18 -4.35
CA LEU A 63 4.08 -2.72 -3.47
C LEU A 63 5.06 -3.86 -3.16
N TYR A 64 6.34 -3.62 -3.43
CA TYR A 64 7.36 -4.64 -3.20
C TYR A 64 7.82 -4.64 -1.73
N THR A 65 8.24 -3.49 -1.22
CA THR A 65 8.67 -3.36 0.17
C THR A 65 8.13 -2.09 0.81
N SER A 66 7.59 -2.22 2.02
CA SER A 66 7.26 -1.07 2.88
C SER A 66 7.60 -1.31 4.33
N THR A 67 8.23 -0.35 5.02
CA THR A 67 8.29 -0.44 6.48
C THR A 67 6.89 -0.24 7.08
N THR A 68 6.21 0.85 6.71
CA THR A 68 4.86 1.17 7.18
C THR A 68 3.94 1.46 6.00
N LEU A 69 2.86 0.69 5.87
CA LEU A 69 1.78 0.96 4.93
C LEU A 69 0.47 1.18 5.70
N GLN A 70 -0.15 2.32 5.48
CA GLN A 70 -1.51 2.62 5.90
C GLN A 70 -2.37 2.85 4.66
N LEU A 71 -3.43 2.04 4.51
CA LEU A 71 -4.32 2.10 3.38
C LEU A 71 -5.77 2.10 3.85
N TYR A 72 -6.53 3.10 3.40
CA TYR A 72 -7.94 3.22 3.78
C TYR A 72 -8.83 2.34 2.91
N ASN A 73 -8.81 2.52 1.58
CA ASN A 73 -9.54 1.64 0.66
C ASN A 73 -8.66 1.15 -0.49
N SER A 74 -8.78 -0.14 -0.80
CA SER A 74 -8.25 -0.72 -2.02
C SER A 74 -9.22 -1.68 -2.68
N THR A 75 -9.28 -1.68 -4.01
CA THR A 75 -9.91 -2.81 -4.71
C THR A 75 -8.94 -3.99 -4.74
N THR A 76 -7.70 -3.77 -5.17
CA THR A 76 -6.68 -4.81 -5.23
C THR A 76 -5.36 -4.32 -4.65
N LEU A 77 -4.87 -5.04 -3.63
CA LEU A 77 -3.55 -4.84 -3.03
C LEU A 77 -2.72 -6.11 -3.17
N HIS A 78 -1.57 -5.98 -3.83
CA HIS A 78 -0.49 -6.96 -3.82
C HIS A 78 0.70 -6.38 -3.07
N LEU A 79 1.10 -7.05 -1.99
CA LEU A 79 2.22 -6.65 -1.15
C LEU A 79 3.18 -7.82 -0.92
N TYR A 80 4.45 -7.63 -1.27
CA TYR A 80 5.47 -8.64 -1.02
C TYR A 80 5.93 -8.62 0.43
N ASN A 81 6.47 -7.50 0.91
CA ASN A 81 6.99 -7.41 2.27
C ASN A 81 6.52 -6.14 2.98
N SER A 82 6.05 -6.29 4.21
CA SER A 82 5.87 -5.13 5.09
C SER A 82 6.11 -5.39 6.56
N THR A 83 6.82 -4.49 7.24
CA THR A 83 6.90 -4.58 8.71
C THR A 83 5.53 -4.35 9.34
N THR A 84 4.85 -3.27 8.97
CA THR A 84 3.52 -2.92 9.48
C THR A 84 2.57 -2.57 8.34
N LEU A 85 1.50 -3.36 8.20
CA LEU A 85 0.38 -3.08 7.31
C LEU A 85 -0.89 -2.83 8.13
N GLN A 86 -1.48 -1.65 7.95
CA GLN A 86 -2.83 -1.32 8.41
C GLN A 86 -3.73 -1.07 7.20
N LEU A 87 -4.78 -1.86 7.07
CA LEU A 87 -5.73 -1.79 5.97
C LEU A 87 -7.16 -1.77 6.49
N TYR A 88 -7.92 -0.74 6.11
CA TYR A 88 -9.30 -0.60 6.55
C TYR A 88 -10.25 -1.42 5.67
N ASN A 89 -10.28 -1.20 4.35
CA ASN A 89 -11.06 -2.04 3.44
C ASN A 89 -10.24 -2.51 2.24
N SER A 90 -10.40 -3.79 1.89
CA SER A 90 -9.94 -4.33 0.61
C SER A 90 -11.02 -5.20 -0.05
N THR A 91 -11.09 -5.22 -1.37
CA THR A 91 -11.77 -6.34 -2.05
C THR A 91 -10.84 -7.54 -2.09
N THR A 92 -9.60 -7.37 -2.56
CA THR A 92 -8.60 -8.43 -2.65
C THR A 92 -7.28 -7.98 -2.04
N LEU A 93 -6.81 -8.71 -1.04
CA LEU A 93 -5.48 -8.56 -0.47
C LEU A 93 -4.68 -9.85 -0.68
N GLN A 94 -3.54 -9.73 -1.37
CA GLN A 94 -2.49 -10.74 -1.39
C GLN A 94 -1.25 -10.20 -0.66
N LEU A 95 -0.85 -10.88 0.41
CA LEU A 95 0.30 -10.50 1.23
C LEU A 95 1.24 -11.69 1.41
N TYR A 96 2.49 -11.52 0.97
CA TYR A 96 3.51 -12.57 1.14
C TYR A 96 4.10 -12.58 2.55
N ASN A 97 4.60 -11.44 3.03
CA ASN A 97 5.20 -11.39 4.35
C ASN A 97 4.82 -10.11 5.08
N SER A 98 4.41 -10.26 6.34
CA SER A 98 4.37 -9.15 7.26
C SER A 98 4.84 -9.47 8.67
N THR A 99 5.40 -8.50 9.37
CA THR A 99 5.56 -8.65 10.83
C THR A 99 4.21 -8.43 11.52
N THR A 100 3.51 -7.35 11.18
CA THR A 100 2.20 -7.00 11.74
C THR A 100 1.21 -6.64 10.64
N LEU A 101 0.13 -7.41 10.55
CA LEU A 101 -1.02 -7.12 9.70
C LEU A 101 -2.25 -6.82 10.57
N GLN A 102 -2.81 -5.62 10.40
CA GLN A 102 -4.12 -5.23 10.89
C GLN A 102 -5.06 -4.98 9.71
N LEU A 103 -6.11 -5.79 9.60
CA LEU A 103 -7.09 -5.73 8.53
C LEU A 103 -8.50 -5.65 9.10
N TYR A 104 -9.24 -4.59 8.76
CA TYR A 104 -10.59 -4.43 9.25
C TYR A 104 -11.59 -5.22 8.39
N ASN A 105 -11.71 -4.93 7.09
CA ASN A 105 -12.54 -5.71 6.18
C ASN A 105 -11.78 -6.16 4.93
N SER A 106 -12.00 -7.41 4.52
CA SER A 106 -11.67 -7.86 3.18
C SER A 106 -12.77 -8.73 2.57
N THR A 107 -12.92 -8.75 1.24
CA THR A 107 -13.67 -9.84 0.60
C THR A 107 -12.79 -11.08 0.49
N THR A 108 -11.54 -10.92 0.05
CA THR A 108 -10.56 -12.01 -0.07
C THR A 108 -9.22 -11.61 0.53
N LEU A 109 -8.73 -12.42 1.46
CA LEU A 109 -7.38 -12.31 2.02
C LEU A 109 -6.60 -13.60 1.73
N GLN A 110 -5.48 -13.46 1.03
CA GLN A 110 -4.44 -14.48 0.91
C GLN A 110 -3.19 -13.99 1.64
N LEU A 111 -2.79 -14.73 2.67
CA LEU A 111 -1.64 -14.40 3.49
C LEU A 111 -0.69 -15.59 3.58
N TYR A 112 0.56 -15.40 3.18
CA TYR A 112 1.57 -16.44 3.29
C TYR A 112 2.21 -16.44 4.69
N ASN A 113 2.82 -15.35 5.11
CA ASN A 113 3.46 -15.27 6.41
C ASN A 113 3.08 -13.99 7.15
N SER A 114 2.67 -14.14 8.41
CA SER A 114 2.67 -13.02 9.36
C SER A 114 3.10 -13.46 10.75
N THR A 115 3.86 -12.61 11.45
CA THR A 115 4.12 -12.81 12.88
C THR A 115 2.88 -12.49 13.71
N THR A 116 2.16 -11.43 13.37
CA THR A 116 0.91 -11.02 14.03
C THR A 116 -0.16 -10.70 13.00
N LEU A 117 -1.34 -11.33 13.12
CA LEU A 117 -2.52 -11.04 12.31
C LEU A 117 -3.69 -10.63 13.21
N GLN A 118 -4.22 -9.43 12.97
CA GLN A 118 -5.50 -8.97 13.50
C GLN A 118 -6.46 -8.77 12.33
N LEU A 119 -7.50 -9.59 12.26
CA LEU A 119 -8.51 -9.55 11.20
C LEU A 119 -9.89 -9.42 11.85
N TYR A 120 -10.66 -8.40 11.44
CA TYR A 120 -12.03 -8.21 11.95
C TYR A 120 -13.07 -8.95 11.09
N ASN A 121 -13.05 -8.78 9.76
CA ASN A 121 -13.96 -9.46 8.86
C ASN A 121 -13.28 -9.86 7.54
N SER A 122 -13.48 -11.11 7.12
CA SER A 122 -13.23 -11.52 5.74
C SER A 122 -14.30 -12.49 5.25
N THR A 123 -14.73 -12.35 3.99
CA THR A 123 -15.58 -13.37 3.35
C THR A 123 -14.78 -14.63 3.00
N THR A 124 -13.53 -14.48 2.56
CA THR A 124 -12.64 -15.60 2.24
C THR A 124 -11.25 -15.34 2.82
N LEU A 125 -10.75 -16.29 3.59
CA LEU A 125 -9.42 -16.25 4.22
C LEU A 125 -8.62 -17.49 3.82
N GLN A 126 -7.45 -17.29 3.23
CA GLN A 126 -6.48 -18.33 2.91
C GLN A 126 -5.15 -17.99 3.59
N LEU A 127 -4.71 -18.89 4.46
CA LEU A 127 -3.42 -18.80 5.16
C LEU A 127 -2.52 -19.92 4.66
N TYR A 128 -1.27 -19.60 4.30
CA TYR A 128 -0.26 -20.57 3.87
C TYR A 128 0.84 -20.69 4.92
N PRO A 129 0.60 -21.41 6.04
CA PRO A 129 1.60 -21.56 7.08
C PRO A 129 2.87 -22.22 6.52
N SER A 130 4.01 -21.66 6.88
CA SER A 130 5.34 -22.25 6.68
C SER A 130 5.67 -23.29 7.74
#